data_AF-K1T452-F1
#
_entry.id   AF-K1T452-F1
#
_cell.length_a   1.000
_cell.length_b   1.000
_cell.length_c   1.000
_cell.angle_alpha   90.00
_cell.angle_beta   90.00
_cell.angle_gamma   90.00
#
_symmetry.space_group_name_H-M   'P 1'
#
loop_
_entity.id
_entity.type
_entity.pdbx_description
1 polymer ?
#
loop_
_entity_poly.entity_id
_entity_poly.type
_entity_poly.pdbx_seq_one_letter_code
_entity_poly.pdbx_strand_id
1 'polypeptide(L)'
;FNDISGELSIAYHPEFKKWILLYFNSTRYDISFRTADHIIGEWSKPQKLVDGWQYSQLYGSYIHPISLKGNILYFIMSMWLPYNTYLMSAELKCNP
;
A
#
# COMPACT_ATOMS: atom_id res chain seq x y z
N PHE A 1 0.33 3.76 -15.47
CA PHE A 1 -1.08 3.29 -15.46
C PHE A 1 -1.99 4.50 -15.30
N ASN A 2 -3.27 4.38 -15.66
CA ASN A 2 -4.27 5.42 -15.39
C ASN A 2 -5.24 4.88 -14.34
N ASP A 3 -5.18 5.41 -13.13
CA ASP A 3 -5.95 4.94 -11.99
C ASP A 3 -6.24 6.11 -11.06
N ILE A 4 -7.30 5.99 -10.26
CA ILE A 4 -7.61 7.03 -9.28
C ILE A 4 -6.86 6.77 -7.98
N SER A 5 -6.38 7.84 -7.35
CA SER A 5 -5.54 7.72 -6.16
C SER A 5 -5.80 8.84 -5.17
N GLY A 6 -5.84 8.49 -3.89
CA GLY A 6 -5.73 9.38 -2.74
C GLY A 6 -4.61 8.92 -1.80
N GLU A 7 -4.10 9.86 -0.98
CA GLU A 7 -3.21 9.61 0.16
C GLU A 7 -2.07 8.61 -0.10
N LEU A 8 -1.30 8.91 -1.15
CA LEU A 8 -0.32 8.02 -1.74
C LEU A 8 0.98 7.95 -0.94
N SER A 9 1.57 6.76 -0.86
CA SER A 9 2.86 6.50 -0.20
C SER A 9 3.76 5.64 -1.09
N ILE A 10 5.00 6.11 -1.31
CA ILE A 10 6.00 5.40 -2.12
C ILE A 10 7.24 5.18 -1.28
N ALA A 11 7.83 3.99 -1.37
CA ALA A 11 9.13 3.69 -0.79
C ALA A 11 9.89 2.66 -1.64
N TYR A 12 11.22 2.70 -1.58
CA TYR A 12 12.06 1.66 -2.16
C TYR A 12 12.36 0.59 -1.11
N HIS A 13 12.16 -0.67 -1.45
CA HIS A 13 12.47 -1.81 -0.59
C HIS A 13 13.77 -2.50 -1.05
N PRO A 14 14.89 -2.36 -0.32
CA PRO A 14 16.21 -2.82 -0.77
C PRO A 14 16.31 -4.34 -0.97
N GLU A 15 15.71 -5.14 -0.10
CA GLU A 15 15.79 -6.62 -0.17
C GLU A 15 15.04 -7.18 -1.39
N PHE A 16 13.82 -6.71 -1.64
CA PHE A 16 13.04 -7.06 -2.82
C PHE A 16 13.51 -6.35 -4.10
N LYS A 17 14.34 -5.30 -3.98
CA LYS A 17 14.76 -4.42 -5.07
C LYS A 17 13.61 -3.86 -5.89
N LYS A 18 12.53 -3.47 -5.20
CA LYS A 18 11.32 -2.91 -5.82
C LYS A 18 10.97 -1.57 -5.20
N TRP A 19 10.43 -0.68 -6.00
CA TRP A 19 9.59 0.41 -5.54
C TRP A 19 8.23 -0.16 -5.14
N ILE A 20 7.72 0.26 -3.99
CA ILE A 20 6.39 -0.06 -3.47
C ILE A 20 5.57 1.22 -3.51
N LEU A 21 4.33 1.08 -3.95
CA LEU A 21 3.32 2.13 -3.99
C LEU A 21 2.06 1.65 -3.28
N LEU A 22 1.65 2.37 -2.23
CA LEU A 22 0.35 2.25 -1.60
C LEU A 22 -0.48 3.50 -1.87
N TYR A 23 -1.78 3.33 -2.10
CA TYR A 23 -2.71 4.44 -2.27
C TYR A 23 -4.14 3.97 -2.04
N PHE A 24 -4.99 4.89 -1.61
CA PHE A 24 -6.43 4.65 -1.58
C PHE A 24 -7.02 4.78 -2.99
N ASN A 25 -7.83 3.81 -3.40
CA ASN A 25 -8.56 3.83 -4.65
C ASN A 25 -10.07 3.76 -4.37
N SER A 26 -10.81 4.82 -4.66
CA SER A 26 -12.25 4.85 -4.36
C SER A 26 -13.12 4.05 -5.32
N THR A 27 -12.65 3.70 -6.53
CA THR A 27 -13.40 2.90 -7.51
C THR A 27 -13.42 1.44 -7.11
N ARG A 28 -12.27 0.92 -6.67
CA ARG A 28 -12.15 -0.44 -6.11
C ARG A 28 -12.47 -0.50 -4.63
N TYR A 29 -12.52 0.66 -3.97
CA TYR A 29 -12.71 0.81 -2.54
C TYR A 29 -11.71 -0.02 -1.74
N ASP A 30 -10.42 0.21 -2.01
CA ASP A 30 -9.31 -0.49 -1.36
C ASP A 30 -8.10 0.41 -1.11
N ILE A 31 -7.21 -0.05 -0.23
CA ILE A 31 -5.79 0.32 -0.33
C ILE A 31 -5.18 -0.61 -1.36
N SER A 32 -4.71 -0.02 -2.45
CA SER A 32 -4.04 -0.72 -3.53
C SER A 32 -2.53 -0.74 -3.31
N PHE A 33 -1.91 -1.91 -3.55
CA PHE A 33 -0.47 -2.14 -3.58
C PHE A 33 0.01 -2.34 -5.02
N ARG A 34 1.09 -1.68 -5.40
CA ARG A 34 1.80 -1.89 -6.68
C ARG A 34 3.30 -1.92 -6.45
N THR A 35 4.01 -2.62 -7.33
CA THR A 35 5.47 -2.58 -7.38
C THR A 35 6.01 -2.14 -8.73
N ALA A 36 7.24 -1.63 -8.77
CA ALA A 36 7.98 -1.32 -9.99
C ALA A 36 9.49 -1.53 -9.79
N ASP A 37 10.19 -1.85 -10.88
CA ASP A 37 11.67 -1.88 -10.90
C ASP A 37 12.27 -0.47 -10.90
N HIS A 38 11.58 0.50 -11.51
CA HIS A 38 12.00 1.89 -11.61
C HIS A 38 10.85 2.83 -11.21
N ILE A 39 11.15 3.90 -10.47
CA ILE A 39 10.14 4.82 -9.94
C ILE A 39 9.29 5.50 -11.02
N ILE A 40 9.90 5.81 -12.17
CA ILE A 40 9.25 6.39 -13.36
C ILE A 40 8.92 5.33 -14.44
N GLY A 41 9.06 4.04 -14.11
CA GLY A 41 8.86 2.94 -15.05
C GLY A 41 7.44 2.38 -15.06
N GLU A 42 7.31 1.18 -15.62
CA GLU A 42 6.07 0.42 -15.55
C GLU A 42 5.85 -0.11 -14.13
N TRP A 43 4.63 0.08 -13.63
CA TRP A 43 4.18 -0.48 -12.36
C TRP A 43 3.29 -1.69 -12.61
N SER A 44 3.34 -2.64 -11.69
CA SER A 44 2.51 -3.84 -11.68
C SER A 44 1.02 -3.49 -11.74
N LYS A 45 0.19 -4.47 -12.11
CA LYS A 45 -1.26 -4.41 -11.86
C LYS A 45 -1.52 -4.20 -10.36
N PRO A 46 -2.62 -3.51 -9.98
CA PRO A 46 -2.91 -3.27 -8.58
C PRO A 46 -3.24 -4.60 -7.89
N GLN A 47 -2.73 -4.76 -6.68
CA GLN A 47 -3.11 -5.82 -5.76
C GLN A 47 -3.88 -5.18 -4.61
N LYS A 48 -4.98 -5.80 -4.18
CA LYS A 48 -5.73 -5.33 -3.02
C LYS A 48 -4.93 -5.64 -1.76
N LEU A 49 -4.52 -4.60 -1.02
CA LEU A 49 -3.83 -4.73 0.26
C LEU A 49 -4.81 -4.70 1.43
N VAL A 50 -5.79 -3.78 1.39
CA VAL A 50 -6.85 -3.68 2.41
C VAL A 50 -8.19 -3.51 1.71
N ASP A 51 -9.18 -4.31 2.12
CA ASP A 51 -10.54 -4.23 1.60
C ASP A 51 -11.37 -3.17 2.35
N GLY A 52 -11.88 -2.17 1.64
CA GLY A 52 -12.78 -1.15 2.19
C GLY A 52 -14.08 -1.73 2.71
N TRP A 53 -14.52 -2.90 2.23
CA TRP A 53 -15.70 -3.57 2.78
C TRP A 53 -15.44 -4.21 4.14
N GLN A 54 -14.18 -4.56 4.44
CA GLN A 54 -13.78 -5.02 5.78
C GLN A 54 -13.48 -3.84 6.71
N TYR A 55 -12.90 -2.77 6.17
CA TYR A 55 -12.56 -1.55 6.90
C TYR A 55 -13.28 -0.36 6.28
N SER A 56 -14.54 -0.19 6.67
CA SER A 56 -15.40 0.85 6.09
C SER A 56 -14.86 2.26 6.32
N GLN A 57 -14.90 3.09 5.28
CA GLN A 57 -14.36 4.44 5.26
C GLN A 57 -12.88 4.50 5.66
N LEU A 58 -12.12 3.47 5.27
CA LEU A 58 -10.66 3.52 5.33
C LEU A 58 -10.12 4.64 4.45
N TYR A 59 -8.98 5.19 4.85
CA TYR A 59 -8.18 6.12 4.06
C TYR A 59 -6.76 6.14 4.61
N GLY A 60 -5.83 6.71 3.84
CA GLY A 60 -4.41 6.72 4.21
C GLY A 60 -3.74 5.36 4.00
N SER A 61 -2.45 5.39 3.66
CA SER A 61 -1.66 4.18 3.41
C SER A 61 -0.16 4.43 3.59
N TYR A 62 0.20 5.15 4.65
CA TYR A 62 1.56 5.68 4.80
C TYR A 62 2.53 4.60 5.29
N ILE A 63 3.48 4.22 4.43
CA ILE A 63 4.49 3.20 4.74
C ILE A 63 5.36 3.66 5.90
N HIS A 64 5.55 2.79 6.89
CA HIS A 64 6.43 3.06 8.03
C HIS A 64 7.88 2.64 7.66
N PRO A 65 8.90 3.52 7.76
CA PRO A 65 10.26 3.23 7.28
C PRO A 65 10.93 1.99 7.88
N ILE A 66 10.53 1.58 9.09
CA ILE A 66 11.05 0.36 9.73
C ILE A 66 10.79 -0.91 8.91
N SER A 67 9.77 -0.89 8.05
CA SER A 67 9.34 -2.02 7.25
C SER A 67 10.02 -2.10 5.88
N LEU A 68 11.05 -1.27 5.63
CA LEU A 68 11.90 -1.36 4.44
C LEU A 68 13.06 -2.35 4.65
N LYS A 69 12.86 -3.31 5.56
CA LYS A 69 13.76 -4.39 5.92
C LYS A 69 12.92 -5.62 6.30
N GLY A 70 13.38 -6.80 5.93
CA GLY A 70 12.64 -8.05 6.10
C GLY A 70 11.44 -8.17 5.17
N ASN A 71 10.50 -9.04 5.52
CA ASN A 71 9.35 -9.38 4.70
C ASN A 71 8.01 -8.87 5.26
N ILE A 72 8.01 -8.03 6.30
CA ILE A 72 6.78 -7.46 6.86
C ILE A 72 6.72 -5.98 6.51
N LEU A 73 5.74 -5.60 5.70
CA LEU A 73 5.42 -4.20 5.40
C LEU A 73 4.50 -3.65 6.50
N TYR A 74 4.89 -2.54 7.12
CA TYR A 74 4.08 -1.82 8.08
C TYR A 74 3.59 -0.53 7.44
N PHE A 75 2.32 -0.20 7.62
CA PHE A 75 1.74 1.03 7.11
C PHE A 75 0.64 1.54 8.02
N ILE A 76 0.46 2.86 8.01
CA ILE A 76 -0.58 3.53 8.76
C ILE A 76 -1.83 3.66 7.90
N MET A 77 -2.94 3.13 8.40
CA MET A 77 -4.28 3.29 7.85
C MET A 77 -5.16 4.00 8.87
N SER A 78 -5.97 4.94 8.42
CA SER A 78 -6.99 5.59 9.24
C SER A 78 -8.39 5.15 8.80
N MET A 79 -9.34 5.23 9.71
CA MET A 79 -10.76 4.99 9.44
C MET A 79 -11.57 6.19 9.93
N TRP A 80 -12.46 6.72 9.10
CA TRP A 80 -13.29 7.87 9.49
C TRP A 80 -14.28 7.52 10.60
N LEU A 81 -14.85 6.31 10.55
CA LEU A 81 -15.66 5.74 11.62
C LEU A 81 -15.11 4.34 11.88
N PRO A 82 -14.41 4.11 13.01
CA PRO A 82 -14.59 4.73 14.33
C PRO A 82 -13.71 5.97 14.64
N TYR A 83 -13.11 6.64 13.65
CA TYR A 83 -12.20 7.80 13.83
C TYR A 83 -10.91 7.43 14.57
N ASN A 84 -10.17 6.48 14.01
CA ASN A 84 -8.93 6.00 14.61
C ASN A 84 -7.89 5.66 13.54
N THR A 85 -6.64 5.51 13.97
CA THR A 85 -5.49 5.20 13.15
C THR A 85 -4.85 3.90 13.63
N TYR A 86 -4.53 3.03 12.68
CA TYR A 86 -4.05 1.68 12.93
C TYR A 86 -2.68 1.48 12.28
N LEU A 87 -1.78 0.84 13.01
CA LEU A 87 -0.59 0.25 12.43
C LEU A 87 -0.97 -1.11 11.83
N MET A 88 -1.02 -1.16 10.52
CA MET A 88 -1.31 -2.38 9.76
C MET A 88 -0.01 -3.09 9.41
N SER A 89 -0.07 -4.41 9.23
CA SER A 89 1.05 -5.21 8.72
C SER A 89 0.60 -6.13 7.59
N ALA A 90 1.50 -6.37 6.64
CA ALA A 90 1.31 -7.32 5.56
C ALA A 90 2.61 -8.08 5.27
N GLU A 91 2.52 -9.38 5.01
CA GLU A 91 3.67 -10.18 4.63
C GLU A 91 3.93 -10.05 3.11
N LEU A 92 5.11 -9.59 2.75
CA LEU A 92 5.61 -9.51 1.38
C LEU A 92 6.17 -10.87 0.97
N LYS A 93 5.76 -11.35 -0.20
CA LYS A 93 6.29 -12.58 -0.81
C LYS A 93 6.79 -12.27 -2.21
N CYS A 94 8.01 -12.69 -2.51
CA CYS A 94 8.44 -12.84 -3.90
C CYS A 94 7.65 -14.00 -4.48
N ASN A 95 6.83 -13.75 -5.49
CA ASN A 95 6.46 -14.84 -6.38
C ASN A 95 7.71 -15.21 -7.20
N PRO A 96 8.04 -16.51 -7.31
CA PRO A 96 9.16 -16.98 -8.13
C PRO A 96 8.99 -16.61 -9.60
#